data_AF-A0ABD3AWA8-F1
#
_entry.id   AF-A0ABD3AWA8-F1
#
_cell.length_a   1.000
_cell.length_b   1.000
_cell.length_c   1.000
_cell.angle_alpha   90.00
_cell.angle_beta   90.00
_cell.angle_gamma   90.00
#
_symmetry.space_group_name_H-M   'P 1'
#
loop_
_entity.id
_entity.type
_entity.pdbx_description
1 polymer ?
#
loop_
_entity_poly.entity_id
_entity_poly.type
_entity_poly.pdbx_seq_one_letter_code
_entity_poly.pdbx_strand_id
1 'polypeptide(L)'
;MGHNKTLLACISDQYVSLEATNTGADIERILAVASQINYSPYRGINVLKVDRNRLHALAQHLGFSPMYKIKVDGKPTGLEVQQYHLISNSLIIVKVDGQNVMIHGMKDGREPWNDNDLDWKNIKEDDDYGWNLGTGTI
;
A
#
# COMPACT_ATOMS: atom_id res chain seq x y z
N MET A 1 20.01 5.40 -3.78
CA MET A 1 19.38 4.35 -4.62
C MET A 1 18.00 4.15 -4.03
N GLY A 2 16.94 4.66 -4.66
CA GLY A 2 15.59 4.55 -4.12
C GLY A 2 15.14 3.10 -4.10
N HIS A 3 14.51 2.66 -3.01
CA HIS A 3 14.05 1.29 -2.89
C HIS A 3 12.99 1.04 -3.97
N ASN A 4 13.20 0.03 -4.84
CA ASN A 4 12.27 -0.32 -5.93
C ASN A 4 10.92 -0.91 -5.43
N LYS A 5 10.68 -0.87 -4.12
CA LYS A 5 9.51 -1.44 -3.48
C LYS A 5 8.84 -0.36 -2.64
N THR A 6 7.53 -0.24 -2.78
CA THR A 6 6.72 0.45 -1.79
C THR A 6 6.13 -0.56 -0.80
N LEU A 7 5.53 -0.02 0.24
CA LEU A 7 4.84 -0.76 1.28
C LEU A 7 3.34 -0.46 1.27
N LEU A 8 2.54 -1.50 1.49
CA LEU A 8 1.23 -1.38 2.12
C LEU A 8 1.26 -2.24 3.39
N ALA A 9 1.17 -1.63 4.57
CA ALA A 9 1.15 -2.36 5.84
C ALA A 9 -0.15 -2.16 6.60
N CYS A 10 -0.49 -3.11 7.47
CA CYS A 10 -1.57 -3.00 8.42
C CYS A 10 -1.11 -3.41 9.80
N ILE A 11 -1.27 -2.51 10.77
CA ILE A 11 -0.70 -2.63 12.12
C ILE A 11 -1.66 -3.32 13.11
N SER A 12 -2.84 -3.74 12.62
CA SER A 12 -3.87 -4.45 13.40
C SER A 12 -3.87 -5.96 13.16
N ASP A 13 -2.75 -6.52 12.67
CA ASP A 13 -2.57 -7.94 12.31
C ASP A 13 -3.49 -8.44 11.19
N GLN A 14 -4.10 -7.53 10.43
CA GLN A 14 -5.01 -7.90 9.35
C GLN A 14 -4.27 -7.98 8.02
N TYR A 15 -4.61 -8.97 7.20
CA TYR A 15 -3.95 -9.17 5.91
C TYR A 15 -4.36 -8.09 4.92
N VAL A 16 -3.38 -7.50 4.25
CA VAL A 16 -3.62 -6.47 3.22
C VAL A 16 -3.30 -6.98 1.83
N SER A 17 -4.18 -6.67 0.88
CA SER A 17 -3.96 -6.92 -0.54
C SER A 17 -4.53 -5.77 -1.37
N LEU A 18 -4.23 -5.77 -2.67
CA LEU A 18 -4.78 -4.83 -3.64
C LEU A 18 -5.65 -5.58 -4.64
N GLU A 19 -6.62 -4.89 -5.21
CA GLU A 19 -7.46 -5.34 -6.33
C GLU A 19 -7.57 -4.19 -7.33
N ALA A 20 -7.33 -4.44 -8.62
CA ALA A 20 -7.45 -3.40 -9.62
C ALA A 20 -8.93 -3.06 -9.85
N THR A 21 -9.26 -1.77 -9.93
CA THR A 21 -10.65 -1.34 -10.22
C THR A 21 -11.07 -1.71 -11.65
N ASN A 22 -10.09 -1.81 -12.55
CA ASN A 22 -10.28 -2.26 -13.92
C ASN A 22 -9.95 -3.75 -13.97
N THR A 23 -10.96 -4.58 -14.19
CA THR A 23 -10.81 -6.03 -14.11
C THR A 23 -10.35 -6.61 -15.45
N GLY A 24 -9.28 -7.41 -15.43
CA GLY A 24 -8.80 -8.20 -16.55
C GLY A 24 -7.79 -9.22 -16.07
N ALA A 25 -7.80 -10.44 -16.63
CA ALA A 25 -6.93 -11.53 -16.17
C ALA A 25 -5.44 -11.16 -16.18
N ASP A 26 -5.00 -10.35 -17.15
CA ASP A 26 -3.62 -9.87 -17.22
C ASP A 26 -3.28 -8.85 -16.13
N ILE A 27 -4.23 -7.97 -15.77
CA ILE A 27 -4.05 -6.96 -14.73
C ILE A 27 -3.91 -7.64 -13.37
N GLU A 28 -4.81 -8.56 -13.06
CA GLU A 28 -4.77 -9.33 -11.81
C GLU A 28 -3.50 -10.18 -11.69
N ARG A 29 -3.06 -10.80 -12.79
CA ARG A 29 -1.81 -11.56 -12.82
C ARG A 29 -0.60 -10.67 -12.57
N ILE A 30 -0.53 -9.50 -13.21
CA ILE A 30 0.59 -8.58 -13.02
C ILE A 30 0.59 -7.99 -11.61
N LEU A 31 -0.58 -7.65 -11.07
CA LEU A 31 -0.73 -7.16 -9.70
C LEU A 31 -0.30 -8.21 -8.68
N ALA A 32 -0.67 -9.47 -8.87
CA ALA A 32 -0.23 -10.59 -8.03
C ALA A 32 1.28 -10.83 -8.09
N VAL A 33 1.91 -10.58 -9.24
CA VAL A 33 3.38 -10.66 -9.37
C VAL A 33 4.08 -9.43 -8.79
N ALA A 34 3.46 -8.25 -8.90
CA ALA A 34 3.97 -7.01 -8.35
C ALA A 34 3.84 -6.95 -6.81
N SER A 35 2.87 -7.65 -6.24
CA SER A 35 2.54 -7.61 -4.82
C SER A 35 2.98 -8.89 -4.13
N GLN A 36 3.94 -8.79 -3.22
CA GLN A 36 4.45 -9.91 -2.45
C GLN A 36 4.07 -9.73 -0.99
N ILE A 37 3.29 -10.66 -0.45
CA ILE A 37 3.10 -10.75 1.00
C ILE A 37 4.47 -11.03 1.59
N ASN A 38 4.91 -10.16 2.50
CA ASN A 38 6.18 -10.31 3.15
C ASN A 38 5.97 -10.53 4.64
N TYR A 39 6.74 -11.43 5.22
CA TYR A 39 6.76 -11.62 6.65
C TYR A 39 7.25 -10.33 7.32
N SER A 40 6.45 -9.81 8.25
CA SER A 40 6.89 -8.79 9.19
C SER A 40 7.53 -9.49 10.38
N PRO A 41 8.75 -9.12 10.79
CA PRO A 41 9.33 -9.61 12.05
C PRO A 41 8.57 -9.11 13.29
N TYR A 42 7.72 -8.09 13.14
CA TYR A 42 6.81 -7.66 14.20
C TYR A 42 5.51 -8.44 14.20
N ARG A 43 5.22 -9.07 15.35
CA ARG A 43 3.90 -9.63 15.64
C ARG A 43 2.85 -8.53 15.56
N GLY A 44 1.72 -8.84 14.92
CA GLY A 44 0.61 -7.90 14.81
C GLY A 44 0.71 -6.95 13.61
N ILE A 45 1.69 -7.12 12.72
CA ILE A 45 1.80 -6.28 11.52
C ILE A 45 1.88 -7.16 10.28
N ASN A 46 0.98 -6.94 9.33
CA ASN A 46 1.04 -7.59 8.02
C ASN A 46 1.52 -6.60 6.97
N VAL A 47 2.41 -7.08 6.09
CA VAL A 47 3.07 -6.25 5.08
C VAL A 47 2.86 -6.84 3.70
N LEU A 48 2.37 -6.01 2.80
CA LEU A 48 2.41 -6.22 1.37
C LEU A 48 3.52 -5.32 0.78
N LYS A 49 4.55 -5.95 0.20
CA LYS A 49 5.55 -5.23 -0.59
C LYS A 49 5.06 -5.14 -2.03
N VAL A 50 5.07 -3.93 -2.60
CA VAL A 50 4.64 -3.72 -3.98
C VAL A 50 5.81 -3.20 -4.82
N ASP A 51 6.15 -3.91 -5.89
CA ASP A 51 7.23 -3.58 -6.81
C ASP A 51 6.81 -2.40 -7.72
N ARG A 52 7.49 -1.26 -7.53
CA ARG A 52 7.18 -0.01 -8.21
C ARG A 52 7.43 -0.11 -9.72
N ASN A 53 8.48 -0.82 -10.14
CA ASN A 53 8.82 -0.98 -11.55
C ASN A 53 7.77 -1.83 -12.27
N ARG A 54 7.26 -2.87 -11.60
CA ARG A 54 6.19 -3.70 -12.15
C ARG A 54 4.87 -2.95 -12.27
N LEU A 55 4.51 -2.14 -11.29
CA LEU A 55 3.35 -1.24 -11.41
C LEU A 55 3.54 -0.24 -12.57
N HIS A 56 4.72 0.36 -12.67
CA HIS A 56 5.01 1.29 -13.77
C HIS A 56 4.90 0.60 -15.14
N ALA A 57 5.47 -0.60 -15.28
CA ALA A 57 5.36 -1.41 -16.49
C ALA A 57 3.91 -1.79 -16.82
N LEU A 58 3.07 -2.06 -15.79
CA LEU A 58 1.64 -2.31 -15.97
C LEU A 58 0.93 -1.09 -16.59
N ALA A 59 1.16 0.11 -16.06
CA ALA A 59 0.54 1.32 -16.63
C ALA A 59 1.01 1.59 -18.06
N GLN A 60 2.29 1.36 -18.35
CA GLN A 60 2.81 1.45 -19.72
C GLN A 60 2.15 0.45 -20.66
N HIS A 61 1.97 -0.81 -20.21
CA HIS A 61 1.31 -1.85 -21.00
C HIS A 61 -0.17 -1.53 -21.28
N LEU A 62 -0.87 -0.98 -20.29
CA LEU A 62 -2.28 -0.60 -20.41
C LEU A 62 -2.50 0.70 -21.18
N GLY A 63 -1.48 1.56 -21.31
CA GLY A 63 -1.60 2.91 -21.85
C GLY A 63 -2.32 3.90 -20.92
N PHE A 64 -2.63 3.49 -19.69
CA PHE A 64 -3.22 4.32 -18.64
C PHE A 64 -2.80 3.83 -17.25
N SER A 65 -2.93 4.69 -16.23
CA SER A 65 -2.68 4.33 -14.84
C SER A 65 -3.94 3.77 -14.18
N PRO A 66 -3.97 2.49 -13.77
CA PRO A 66 -5.12 1.92 -13.05
C PRO A 66 -5.27 2.51 -11.64
N MET A 67 -6.47 2.36 -11.08
CA MET A 67 -6.73 2.54 -9.65
C MET A 67 -6.83 1.18 -8.96
N TYR A 68 -6.61 1.16 -7.66
CA TYR A 68 -6.60 -0.05 -6.85
C TYR A 68 -7.47 0.11 -5.61
N LYS A 69 -8.29 -0.88 -5.31
CA LYS A 69 -8.96 -0.99 -4.01
C LYS A 69 -8.04 -1.69 -3.03
N ILE A 70 -7.92 -1.13 -1.84
CA ILE A 70 -7.28 -1.82 -0.73
C ILE A 70 -8.26 -2.84 -0.16
N LYS A 71 -7.79 -4.06 0.08
CA LYS A 71 -8.52 -5.11 0.78
C LYS A 71 -7.87 -5.38 2.12
N VAL A 72 -8.70 -5.57 3.13
CA VAL A 72 -8.30 -6.01 4.47
C VAL A 72 -9.01 -7.34 4.76
N ASP A 73 -8.25 -8.38 5.09
CA ASP A 73 -8.72 -9.76 5.27
C ASP A 73 -9.59 -10.24 4.10
N GLY A 74 -9.19 -9.87 2.88
CA GLY A 74 -9.90 -10.21 1.65
C GLY A 74 -11.17 -9.40 1.37
N LYS A 75 -11.57 -8.48 2.27
CA LYS A 75 -12.73 -7.61 2.08
C LYS A 75 -12.30 -6.25 1.52
N PRO A 76 -12.91 -5.76 0.41
CA PRO A 76 -12.58 -4.46 -0.12
C PRO A 76 -13.01 -3.34 0.84
N THR A 77 -12.12 -2.38 1.02
CA THR A 77 -12.40 -1.12 1.72
C THR A 77 -13.06 -0.13 0.76
N GLY A 78 -13.59 0.96 1.30
CA GLY A 78 -14.09 2.09 0.52
C GLY A 78 -12.99 2.99 -0.05
N LEU A 79 -11.71 2.63 0.12
CA LEU A 79 -10.58 3.42 -0.34
C LEU A 79 -10.01 2.87 -1.66
N GLU A 80 -10.04 3.72 -2.66
CA GLU A 80 -9.34 3.56 -3.92
C GLU A 80 -8.04 4.37 -3.90
N VAL A 81 -6.97 3.78 -4.43
CA VAL A 81 -5.64 4.36 -4.46
C VAL A 81 -5.19 4.41 -5.90
N GLN A 82 -4.83 5.59 -6.36
CA GLN A 82 -4.23 5.74 -7.69
C GLN A 82 -2.83 5.12 -7.71
N GLN A 83 -2.44 4.51 -8.84
CA GLN A 83 -1.14 3.83 -8.93
C GLN A 83 0.05 4.73 -8.56
N TYR A 84 0.01 6.02 -8.90
CA TYR A 84 1.10 6.94 -8.59
C TYR A 84 1.32 7.09 -7.08
N HIS A 85 0.27 6.96 -6.26
CA HIS A 85 0.41 6.98 -4.81
C HIS A 85 1.14 5.75 -4.29
N LEU A 86 0.85 4.57 -4.86
CA LEU A 86 1.60 3.35 -4.55
C LEU A 86 3.06 3.46 -5.01
N ILE A 87 3.34 4.14 -6.13
CA ILE A 87 4.71 4.30 -6.60
C ILE A 87 5.50 5.29 -5.73
N SER A 88 4.89 6.40 -5.33
CA SER A 88 5.58 7.51 -4.66
C SER A 88 5.54 7.46 -3.13
N ASN A 89 4.68 6.63 -2.55
CA ASN A 89 4.46 6.57 -1.10
C ASN A 89 4.33 5.13 -0.60
N SER A 90 4.88 4.89 0.58
CA SER A 90 4.49 3.77 1.44
C SER A 90 3.19 4.12 2.16
N LEU A 91 2.23 3.20 2.18
CA LEU A 91 0.95 3.38 2.84
C LEU A 91 0.87 2.47 4.06
N ILE A 92 0.47 3.03 5.18
CA ILE A 92 0.35 2.31 6.46
C ILE A 92 -1.09 2.46 6.94
N ILE A 93 -1.81 1.35 6.96
CA ILE A 93 -3.12 1.25 7.56
C ILE A 93 -2.95 1.13 9.07
N VAL A 94 -3.46 2.14 9.77
CA VAL A 94 -3.30 2.26 11.22
C VAL A 94 -4.58 1.89 11.98
N LYS A 95 -5.72 1.95 11.31
CA LYS A 95 -7.02 1.52 11.84
C LYS A 95 -7.92 1.05 10.71
N VAL A 96 -8.73 0.04 10.99
CA VAL A 96 -9.78 -0.46 10.11
C VAL A 96 -11.10 -0.40 10.88
N ASP A 97 -12.13 0.17 10.28
CA ASP A 97 -13.47 0.32 10.85
C ASP A 97 -14.52 0.03 9.78
N GLY A 98 -14.94 -1.24 9.69
CA GLY A 98 -15.78 -1.71 8.59
C GLY A 98 -15.09 -1.58 7.24
N GLN A 99 -15.66 -0.77 6.34
CA GLN A 99 -15.05 -0.45 5.04
C GLN A 99 -14.11 0.77 5.11
N ASN A 100 -14.05 1.46 6.24
CA ASN A 100 -13.22 2.65 6.42
C ASN A 100 -11.82 2.23 6.89
N VAL A 101 -10.80 2.89 6.35
CA VAL A 101 -9.43 2.70 6.81
C VAL A 101 -8.79 4.05 7.13
N MET A 102 -8.06 4.11 8.23
CA MET A 102 -7.17 5.22 8.54
C MET A 102 -5.81 4.90 7.95
N ILE A 103 -5.31 5.76 7.07
CA ILE A 103 -4.01 5.59 6.42
C ILE A 103 -3.07 6.73 6.76
N HIS A 104 -1.82 6.35 6.96
CA HIS A 104 -0.67 7.23 7.00
C HIS A 104 0.20 6.97 5.75
N GLY A 105 0.45 8.03 4.97
CA GLY A 105 1.25 7.95 3.75
C GLY A 105 2.64 8.53 3.99
N MET A 106 3.67 7.74 3.73
CA MET A 106 5.08 8.15 3.87
C MET A 106 5.73 8.27 2.51
N LYS A 107 6.32 9.42 2.23
CA LYS A 107 7.03 9.67 0.96
C LYS A 107 8.26 8.78 0.82
N ASP A 108 8.61 8.49 -0.43
CA ASP A 108 9.87 7.82 -0.75
C ASP A 108 11.08 8.52 -0.11
N GLY A 109 12.00 7.75 0.48
CA GLY A 109 13.14 8.25 1.24
C GLY A 109 12.85 8.63 2.70
N ARG A 110 11.58 8.69 3.13
CA ARG A 110 11.16 8.66 4.54
C ARG A 110 10.52 7.32 4.86
N GLU A 111 11.25 6.26 4.56
CA GLU A 111 10.71 4.92 4.64
C GLU A 111 10.31 4.59 6.09
N PRO A 112 9.23 3.82 6.29
CA PRO A 112 8.80 3.43 7.62
C PRO A 112 9.77 2.50 8.34
N TRP A 113 11.00 2.30 7.86
CA TRP A 113 11.94 1.29 8.35
C TRP A 113 13.21 1.95 8.85
N ASN A 114 13.76 1.43 9.94
CA ASN A 114 15.17 1.56 10.28
C ASN A 114 15.82 0.16 10.26
N ASP A 115 17.10 0.07 10.65
CA ASP A 115 17.84 -1.21 10.69
C ASP A 115 17.19 -2.27 11.62
N ASN A 116 16.28 -1.84 12.50
CA ASN A 116 15.53 -2.66 13.43
C ASN A 116 14.03 -2.72 13.07
N ASP A 117 13.66 -2.59 11.79
CA ASP A 117 12.29 -2.67 11.25
C ASP A 117 11.44 -1.37 11.34
N LEU A 118 10.10 -1.50 11.32
CA LEU A 118 9.11 -0.42 11.39
C LEU A 118 9.43 0.64 12.47
N ASP A 119 9.77 1.84 12.01
CA ASP A 119 10.11 2.98 12.84
C ASP A 119 8.87 3.80 13.19
N TRP A 120 8.25 3.45 14.30
CA TRP A 120 7.08 4.16 14.85
C TRP A 120 7.34 5.62 15.17
N LYS A 121 8.59 5.98 15.47
CA LYS A 121 8.95 7.37 15.75
C LYS A 121 8.90 8.17 14.45
N ASN A 122 9.47 7.64 13.37
CA ASN A 122 9.38 8.27 12.04
C ASN A 122 7.94 8.35 11.53
N ILE A 123 7.11 7.31 11.74
CA ILE A 123 5.69 7.30 11.36
C ILE A 123 4.89 8.35 12.11
N LYS A 124 5.20 8.60 13.39
CA LYS A 124 4.50 9.62 14.19
C LYS A 124 4.98 11.04 13.91
N GLU A 125 6.22 11.21 13.47
CA GLU A 125 6.84 12.51 13.21
C GLU A 125 6.63 13.00 11.76
N ASP A 126 6.21 12.14 10.82
CA ASP A 126 5.88 12.53 9.45
C ASP A 126 4.48 13.20 9.36
N ASP A 127 4.43 14.48 9.71
CA ASP A 127 3.19 15.29 9.72
C ASP A 127 2.75 15.77 8.32
N ASP A 128 3.51 15.50 7.26
CA ASP A 128 3.28 16.09 5.92
C ASP A 128 2.04 15.54 5.19
N TYR A 129 1.51 14.37 5.59
CA TYR A 129 0.22 13.83 5.11
C TYR A 129 -0.53 13.17 6.28
N GLY A 130 -1.33 13.99 6.96
CA GLY A 130 -2.07 13.62 8.16
C GLY A 130 -2.90 12.33 8.06
N TRP A 131 -3.14 11.74 9.21
CA TRP A 131 -3.98 10.57 9.46
C TRP A 131 -5.38 10.76 8.86
N ASN A 132 -5.62 10.23 7.66
CA ASN A 132 -6.91 10.34 7.00
C ASN A 132 -7.72 9.06 7.20
N LEU A 133 -8.90 9.17 7.82
CA LEU A 133 -9.96 8.17 7.68
C LEU A 133 -10.53 8.30 6.27
N GLY A 134 -10.11 7.41 5.38
CA GLY A 134 -10.49 7.45 3.97
C GLY A 134 -11.70 6.56 3.66
N THR A 135 -12.73 7.19 3.10
CA THR A 135 -13.67 6.58 2.13
C THR A 135 -13.61 7.45 0.88
N GLY A 136 -13.23 6.90 -0.26
CA GLY A 136 -13.05 7.68 -1.49
C GLY A 136 -11.76 7.34 -2.23
N THR A 137 -11.23 8.29 -2.99
CA THR A 137 -10.01 8.11 -3.78
C THR A 137 -8.90 8.97 -3.20
N ILE A 138 -7.73 8.37 -2.99
CA ILE A 138 -6.47 9.10 -2.80
C ILE A 138 -5.67 8.99 -4.10
#